data_AF-A0A7W0UDB6-F1
#
_entry.id   AF-A0A7W0UDB6-F1
#
_cell.length_a   1.000
_cell.length_b   1.000
_cell.length_c   1.000
_cell.angle_alpha   90.00
_cell.angle_beta   90.00
_cell.angle_gamma   90.00
#
_symmetry.space_group_name_H-M   'P 1'
#
loop_
_entity.id
_entity.type
_entity.pdbx_description
1 polymer ?
#
loop_
_entity_poly.entity_id
_entity_poly.type
_entity_poly.pdbx_seq_one_letter_code
_entity_poly.pdbx_strand_id
1 'polypeptide(L)'
;VASVTGGATRAESVRAALAEVPEEALVVLVHDAARPLVTDEVIERVLAPLSEGWDGVVPAVPLADTVKRIDGDAVVETVDRSTLVGAQTPQAFLVPTLRAALAGLRGSEPQGATDCAALVEAQGGRIRWVEGDRRLLKVTTPSDLELISSWL
;
A
#
# COMPACT_ATOMS: atom_id res chain seq x y z
N VAL A 1 -19.95 10.79 4.03
CA VAL A 1 -19.30 9.47 3.91
C VAL A 1 -20.01 8.73 2.81
N ALA A 2 -19.28 8.29 1.78
CA ALA A 2 -19.82 7.44 0.71
C ALA A 2 -19.47 5.97 0.99
N SER A 3 -20.30 5.05 0.51
CA SER A 3 -20.04 3.60 0.57
C SER A 3 -20.36 3.00 -0.79
N VAL A 4 -19.46 2.15 -1.27
CA VAL A 4 -19.58 1.49 -2.58
C VAL A 4 -19.38 -0.01 -2.41
N THR A 5 -19.97 -0.77 -3.33
CA THR A 5 -19.71 -2.22 -3.38
C THR A 5 -18.30 -2.46 -3.92
N GLY A 6 -17.53 -3.30 -3.23
CA GLY A 6 -16.21 -3.73 -3.69
C GLY A 6 -16.27 -4.58 -4.96
N GLY A 7 -15.15 -4.67 -5.68
CA GLY A 7 -15.00 -5.52 -6.86
C GLY A 7 -14.47 -6.92 -6.52
N ALA A 8 -14.20 -7.72 -7.56
CA ALA A 8 -13.61 -9.05 -7.42
C ALA A 8 -12.14 -8.99 -6.95
N THR A 9 -11.47 -7.86 -7.23
CA THR A 9 -10.09 -7.62 -6.82
C THR A 9 -9.93 -6.38 -5.94
N ARG A 10 -8.74 -6.24 -5.34
CA ARG A 10 -8.37 -5.03 -4.60
C ARG A 10 -8.40 -3.80 -5.50
N ALA A 11 -7.82 -3.85 -6.71
CA ALA A 11 -7.79 -2.69 -7.59
C ALA A 11 -9.18 -2.29 -8.08
N GLU A 12 -10.07 -3.25 -8.35
CA GLU A 12 -11.46 -2.95 -8.70
C GLU A 12 -12.21 -2.27 -7.55
N SER A 13 -12.00 -2.72 -6.31
CA SER A 13 -12.58 -2.09 -5.12
C SER A 13 -12.05 -0.65 -4.93
N VAL A 14 -10.74 -0.44 -5.11
CA VAL A 14 -10.15 0.91 -5.04
C VAL A 14 -10.66 1.79 -6.18
N ARG A 15 -10.81 1.26 -7.39
CA ARG A 15 -11.38 2.01 -8.54
C ARG A 15 -12.81 2.46 -8.25
N ALA A 16 -13.64 1.58 -7.71
CA ALA A 16 -15.02 1.91 -7.34
C ALA A 16 -15.05 3.04 -6.28
N ALA A 17 -14.21 2.96 -5.25
CA ALA A 17 -14.14 4.00 -4.22
C ALA A 17 -13.57 5.32 -4.76
N LEU A 18 -12.57 5.27 -5.66
CA LEU A 18 -11.94 6.46 -6.23
C LEU A 18 -12.89 7.23 -7.17
N ALA A 19 -13.91 6.58 -7.73
CA ALA A 19 -14.94 7.25 -8.52
C ALA A 19 -15.81 8.21 -7.67
N GLU A 20 -15.92 7.96 -6.37
CA GLU A 20 -16.63 8.83 -5.42
C GLU A 20 -15.78 10.01 -4.92
N VAL A 21 -14.47 10.00 -5.21
CA VAL A 21 -13.56 11.09 -4.81
C VAL A 21 -13.78 12.27 -5.77
N PRO A 22 -14.03 13.50 -5.27
CA PRO A 22 -14.21 14.69 -6.10
C PRO A 22 -13.03 14.95 -7.04
N GLU A 23 -13.28 15.58 -8.20
CA GLU A 23 -12.22 15.88 -9.17
C GLU A 23 -11.21 16.91 -8.64
N GLU A 24 -11.62 17.78 -7.72
CA GLU A 24 -10.78 18.80 -7.10
C GLU A 24 -9.86 18.23 -5.99
N ALA A 25 -10.06 16.97 -5.60
CA ALA A 25 -9.20 16.34 -4.61
C ALA A 25 -7.78 16.17 -5.16
N LEU A 26 -6.79 16.67 -4.42
CA LEU A 26 -5.38 16.62 -4.84
C LEU A 26 -4.73 15.28 -4.52
N VAL A 27 -5.06 14.74 -3.34
CA VAL A 27 -4.41 13.55 -2.77
C VAL A 27 -5.46 12.57 -2.28
N VAL A 28 -5.15 11.28 -2.42
CA VAL A 28 -5.92 10.17 -1.86
C VAL A 28 -5.03 9.27 -1.02
N LEU A 29 -5.54 8.83 0.13
CA LEU A 29 -4.92 7.80 0.95
C LEU A 29 -5.71 6.50 0.80
N VAL A 30 -5.03 5.42 0.45
CA VAL A 30 -5.62 4.08 0.40
C VAL A 30 -5.12 3.29 1.62
N HIS A 31 -6.05 2.89 2.47
CA HIS A 31 -5.76 2.21 3.73
C HIS A 31 -6.48 0.86 3.82
N ASP A 32 -5.78 -0.15 4.31
CA ASP A 32 -6.40 -1.45 4.59
C ASP A 32 -7.20 -1.35 5.87
N ALA A 33 -8.49 -1.69 5.83
CA ALA A 33 -9.34 -1.73 7.02
C ALA A 33 -8.81 -2.66 8.13
N ALA A 34 -7.96 -3.62 7.78
CA ALA A 34 -7.32 -4.57 8.69
C ALA A 34 -6.07 -4.02 9.42
N ARG A 35 -5.78 -2.71 9.34
CA ARG A 35 -4.66 -2.06 10.06
C ARG A 35 -5.19 -0.97 11.03
N PRO A 36 -5.84 -1.34 12.15
CA PRO A 36 -6.64 -0.41 12.94
C PRO A 36 -5.85 0.65 13.73
N LEU A 37 -4.51 0.58 13.76
CA LEU A 37 -3.65 1.42 14.61
C LEU A 37 -2.89 2.50 13.86
N VAL A 38 -3.42 2.98 12.74
CA VAL A 38 -2.86 4.16 12.04
C VAL A 38 -2.88 5.39 12.93
N THR A 39 -1.79 6.15 12.91
CA THR A 39 -1.65 7.41 13.67
C THR A 39 -1.49 8.60 12.74
N ASP A 40 -1.74 9.79 13.26
CA ASP A 40 -1.58 11.04 12.52
C ASP A 40 -0.12 11.23 12.06
N GLU A 41 0.86 10.80 12.85
CA GLU A 41 2.27 10.89 12.47
C GLU A 41 2.64 10.00 11.27
N VAL A 42 1.92 8.88 11.07
CA VAL A 42 2.09 8.08 9.84
C VAL A 42 1.48 8.83 8.66
N ILE A 43 0.29 9.39 8.83
CA ILE A 43 -0.44 10.13 7.79
C ILE A 43 0.40 11.33 7.32
N GLU A 44 0.95 12.12 8.25
CA GLU A 44 1.82 13.25 7.93
C GLU A 44 3.08 12.81 7.16
N ARG A 45 3.73 11.72 7.59
CA ARG A 45 4.91 11.17 6.92
C ARG A 45 4.63 10.75 5.48
N VAL A 46 3.48 10.14 5.20
CA VAL A 46 3.15 9.72 3.82
C VAL A 46 2.69 10.88 2.95
N LEU A 47 2.20 11.97 3.53
CA LEU A 47 1.79 13.16 2.78
C LEU A 47 2.96 14.06 2.39
N ALA A 48 3.95 14.25 3.27
CA ALA A 48 5.00 15.24 3.07
C ALA A 48 5.76 15.09 1.72
N PRO A 49 6.18 13.89 1.29
CA PRO A 49 6.95 13.74 0.05
C PRO A 49 6.16 14.07 -1.22
N LEU A 50 4.82 14.06 -1.20
CA LEU A 50 4.03 14.44 -2.38
C LEU A 50 4.33 15.90 -2.81
N SER A 51 4.60 16.78 -1.85
CA SER A 51 4.99 18.17 -2.12
C SER A 51 6.39 18.32 -2.74
N GLU A 52 7.22 17.27 -2.65
CA GLU A 52 8.55 17.20 -3.25
C GLU A 52 8.51 16.64 -4.70
N GLY A 53 7.32 16.36 -5.22
CA GLY A 53 7.09 15.89 -6.58
C GLY A 53 7.06 14.36 -6.74
N TRP A 54 6.91 13.61 -5.66
CA TRP A 54 6.65 12.17 -5.72
C TRP A 54 5.20 11.87 -6.12
N ASP A 55 5.00 10.82 -6.92
CA ASP A 55 3.68 10.45 -7.45
C ASP A 55 2.86 9.65 -6.42
N GLY A 56 3.55 8.95 -5.52
CA GLY A 56 2.98 8.24 -4.40
C GLY A 56 3.99 7.95 -3.30
N VAL A 57 3.48 7.60 -2.13
CA VAL A 57 4.26 7.36 -0.92
C VAL A 57 3.74 6.13 -0.18
N VAL A 58 4.67 5.28 0.25
CA VAL A 58 4.39 4.05 0.98
C VAL A 58 5.10 4.07 2.34
N PRO A 59 4.37 3.92 3.47
CA PRO A 59 5.01 3.66 4.75
C PRO A 59 5.51 2.21 4.74
N ALA A 60 6.74 1.98 5.18
CA ALA A 60 7.31 0.65 5.21
C ALA A 60 8.26 0.45 6.39
N VAL A 61 8.42 -0.80 6.82
CA VAL A 61 9.32 -1.16 7.92
C VAL A 61 10.43 -2.09 7.42
N PRO A 62 11.68 -1.96 7.90
CA PRO A 62 12.75 -2.91 7.56
C PRO A 62 12.39 -4.35 7.96
N LEU A 63 12.82 -5.32 7.14
CA LEU A 63 12.56 -6.74 7.41
C LEU A 63 13.49 -7.27 8.51
N ALA A 64 12.89 -7.84 9.56
CA ALA A 64 13.61 -8.37 10.72
C ALA A 64 14.21 -9.76 10.49
N ASP A 65 13.58 -10.58 9.66
CA ASP A 65 14.00 -11.94 9.36
C ASP A 65 14.89 -12.01 8.11
N THR A 66 15.54 -13.16 7.91
CA THR A 66 16.25 -13.43 6.65
C THR A 66 15.25 -13.76 5.56
N VAL A 67 15.36 -13.10 4.41
CA VAL A 67 14.47 -13.33 3.26
C VAL A 67 15.09 -14.39 2.34
N LYS A 68 14.28 -15.38 1.97
CA LYS A 68 14.67 -16.42 1.00
C LYS A 68 13.81 -16.29 -0.25
N ARG A 69 14.42 -16.40 -1.43
CA ARG A 69 13.70 -16.74 -2.66
C ARG A 69 13.64 -18.25 -2.76
N ILE A 70 12.47 -18.78 -3.12
CA ILE A 70 12.24 -20.22 -3.27
C ILE A 70 11.74 -20.54 -4.67
N ASP A 71 11.95 -21.79 -5.09
CA ASP A 71 11.31 -22.41 -6.25
C ASP A 71 10.83 -23.81 -5.82
N GLY A 72 9.50 -23.96 -5.70
CA GLY A 72 8.91 -25.09 -4.98
C GLY A 72 9.42 -25.18 -3.54
N ASP A 73 9.96 -26.34 -3.16
CA ASP A 73 10.52 -26.60 -1.82
C ASP A 73 12.01 -26.21 -1.69
N ALA A 74 12.65 -25.74 -2.77
CA ALA A 74 14.06 -25.40 -2.78
C ALA A 74 14.31 -23.92 -2.50
N VAL A 75 15.30 -23.61 -1.65
CA VAL A 75 15.83 -22.25 -1.49
C VAL A 75 16.78 -21.97 -2.65
N VAL A 76 16.48 -20.95 -3.46
CA VAL A 76 17.29 -20.56 -4.62
C VAL A 76 18.18 -19.34 -4.35
N GLU A 77 17.79 -18.49 -3.38
CA GLU A 77 18.54 -17.28 -3.05
C GLU A 77 18.32 -16.89 -1.59
N THR A 78 19.35 -16.37 -0.94
CA THR A 78 19.18 -15.55 0.27
C THR A 78 19.24 -14.09 -0.16
N VAL A 79 18.11 -13.39 -0.08
CA VAL A 79 18.00 -12.02 -0.59
C VAL A 79 18.61 -11.05 0.43
N ASP A 80 19.37 -10.07 -0.06
CA ASP A 80 19.90 -9.01 0.79
C ASP A 80 18.77 -8.09 1.28
N ARG A 81 18.35 -8.33 2.51
CA ARG A 81 17.28 -7.56 3.18
C ARG A 81 17.63 -6.10 3.44
N SER A 82 18.89 -5.68 3.33
CA SER A 82 19.28 -4.28 3.56
C SER A 82 18.65 -3.31 2.55
N THR A 83 18.21 -3.86 1.41
CA THR A 83 17.53 -3.14 0.32
C THR A 83 16.03 -3.38 0.30
N LEU A 84 15.47 -4.07 1.31
CA LEU A 84 14.08 -4.50 1.36
C LEU A 84 13.34 -3.93 2.56
N VAL A 85 12.08 -3.60 2.33
CA VAL A 85 11.14 -3.16 3.37
C VAL A 85 9.79 -3.85 3.18
N GLY A 86 9.08 -4.09 4.28
CA GLY A 86 7.71 -4.55 4.27
C GLY A 86 6.76 -3.37 4.13
N ALA A 87 6.09 -3.27 2.98
CA ALA A 87 5.12 -2.20 2.72
C ALA A 87 3.90 -2.29 3.66
N GLN A 88 3.44 -1.13 4.10
CA GLN A 88 2.25 -0.94 4.92
C GLN A 88 1.29 0.01 4.22
N THR A 89 0.12 0.23 4.83
CA THR A 89 -0.84 1.26 4.44
C THR A 89 -1.13 2.13 5.68
N PRO A 90 -1.51 3.41 5.54
CA PRO A 90 -2.02 4.09 4.34
C PRO A 90 -0.96 4.41 3.29
N GLN A 91 -1.26 4.18 2.02
CA GLN A 91 -0.45 4.65 0.90
C GLN A 91 -1.06 5.93 0.35
N ALA A 92 -0.25 6.97 0.13
CA ALA A 92 -0.71 8.27 -0.36
C ALA A 92 -0.35 8.45 -1.83
N PHE A 93 -1.25 9.01 -2.63
CA PHE A 93 -1.03 9.25 -4.06
C PHE A 93 -1.63 10.58 -4.49
N LEU A 94 -1.05 11.21 -5.51
CA LEU A 94 -1.79 12.22 -6.26
C LEU A 94 -3.00 11.56 -6.92
N VAL A 95 -4.19 12.16 -6.77
CA VAL A 95 -5.44 11.63 -7.37
C VAL A 95 -5.32 11.37 -8.87
N PRO A 96 -4.81 12.29 -9.71
CA PRO A 96 -4.68 12.03 -11.15
C PRO A 96 -3.75 10.84 -11.45
N THR A 97 -2.68 10.67 -10.66
CA THR A 97 -1.74 9.54 -10.79
C THR A 97 -2.44 8.21 -10.53
N LEU A 98 -3.16 8.07 -9.41
CA LEU A 98 -3.83 6.81 -9.09
C LEU A 98 -4.98 6.50 -10.07
N ARG A 99 -5.72 7.53 -10.52
CA ARG A 99 -6.76 7.37 -11.55
C ARG A 99 -6.16 6.84 -12.86
N ALA A 100 -5.05 7.43 -13.31
CA ALA A 100 -4.36 6.99 -14.52
C ALA A 100 -3.84 5.54 -14.39
N ALA A 101 -3.24 5.20 -13.25
CA ALA A 101 -2.78 3.84 -12.96
C ALA A 101 -3.91 2.80 -13.04
N LEU A 102 -5.08 3.10 -12.46
CA LEU A 102 -6.24 2.21 -12.47
C LEU A 102 -6.95 2.13 -13.83
N ALA A 103 -6.92 3.21 -14.63
CA ALA A 103 -7.46 3.24 -15.99
C ALA A 103 -6.60 2.46 -16.98
N GLY A 104 -5.28 2.35 -16.73
CA GLY A 104 -4.35 1.56 -17.52
C GLY A 104 -4.57 0.05 -17.44
N LEU A 105 -5.37 -0.43 -16.49
CA LEU A 105 -5.69 -1.85 -16.30
C LEU A 105 -6.66 -2.33 -17.38
N ARG A 106 -6.14 -2.75 -18.54
CA ARG A 106 -6.92 -3.27 -19.68
C ARG A 106 -7.41 -4.70 -19.43
N GLY A 107 -8.30 -4.87 -18.44
CA GLY A 107 -8.99 -6.15 -18.18
C GLY A 107 -8.17 -7.19 -17.40
N SER A 108 -6.94 -6.87 -16.99
CA SER A 108 -6.17 -7.65 -16.01
C SER A 108 -5.23 -6.72 -15.24
N GLU A 109 -4.99 -7.05 -13.96
CA GLU A 109 -3.98 -6.36 -13.15
C GLU A 109 -2.57 -6.77 -13.60
N PRO A 110 -1.58 -5.86 -13.57
CA PRO A 110 -0.18 -6.21 -13.78
C PRO A 110 0.19 -7.40 -12.90
N GLN A 111 0.92 -8.35 -13.47
CA GLN A 111 1.31 -9.54 -12.76
C GLN A 111 2.12 -9.16 -11.50
N GLY A 112 1.62 -9.53 -10.32
CA GLY A 112 2.27 -9.22 -9.05
C GLY A 112 1.93 -7.84 -8.45
N ALA A 113 0.98 -7.08 -9.00
CA ALA A 113 0.48 -5.87 -8.35
C ALA A 113 -0.31 -6.23 -7.09
N THR A 114 0.33 -6.14 -5.93
CA THR A 114 -0.26 -6.53 -4.63
C THR A 114 -0.81 -5.34 -3.85
N ASP A 115 -0.45 -4.12 -4.23
CA ASP A 115 -0.90 -2.87 -3.61
C ASP A 115 -1.14 -1.76 -4.66
N CYS A 116 -1.44 -0.52 -4.21
CA CYS A 116 -1.69 0.59 -5.14
C CYS A 116 -0.41 1.18 -5.69
N ALA A 117 0.69 1.10 -4.94
CA ALA A 117 1.99 1.58 -5.37
C ALA A 117 2.47 0.82 -6.61
N ALA A 118 2.33 -0.52 -6.62
CA ALA A 118 2.67 -1.35 -7.76
C ALA A 118 1.93 -0.96 -9.04
N LEU A 119 0.68 -0.49 -8.94
CA LEU A 119 -0.08 -0.02 -10.10
C LEU A 119 0.50 1.29 -10.67
N VAL A 120 0.94 2.19 -9.79
CA VAL A 120 1.56 3.46 -10.18
C VAL A 120 2.97 3.23 -10.74
N GLU A 121 3.76 2.36 -10.13
CA GLU A 121 5.08 1.95 -10.62
C GLU A 121 5.00 1.33 -12.01
N ALA A 122 3.99 0.49 -12.27
CA ALA A 122 3.77 -0.12 -13.57
C ALA A 122 3.51 0.89 -14.70
N GLN A 123 3.10 2.12 -14.38
CA GLN A 123 2.95 3.24 -15.32
C GLN A 123 4.15 4.19 -15.32
N GLY A 124 5.25 3.84 -14.66
CA GLY A 124 6.46 4.67 -14.55
C GLY A 124 6.38 5.76 -13.49
N GLY A 125 5.36 5.76 -12.62
CA GLY A 125 5.25 6.69 -11.51
C GLY A 125 6.33 6.45 -10.45
N ARG A 126 6.77 7.51 -9.80
CA ARG A 126 7.83 7.48 -8.78
C ARG A 126 7.23 7.35 -7.39
N ILE A 127 7.56 6.26 -6.71
CA ILE A 127 7.13 5.99 -5.35
C ILE A 127 8.24 6.28 -4.35
N ARG A 128 7.92 7.05 -3.31
CA ARG A 128 8.80 7.25 -2.15
C ARG A 128 8.41 6.29 -1.04
N TRP A 129 9.37 5.63 -0.43
CA TRP A 129 9.13 5.00 0.87
C TRP A 129 9.45 5.97 2.01
N VAL A 130 8.71 5.84 3.10
CA VAL A 130 8.97 6.51 4.38
C VAL A 130 8.93 5.48 5.50
N GLU A 131 9.59 5.76 6.62
CA GLU A 131 9.50 4.90 7.80
C GLU A 131 8.02 4.70 8.17
N GLY A 132 7.61 3.46 8.45
CA GLY A 132 6.26 3.10 8.86
C GLY A 132 6.09 3.08 10.38
N ASP A 133 5.19 2.23 10.86
CA ASP A 133 5.03 1.92 12.28
C ASP A 133 4.79 0.41 12.42
N ARG A 134 5.55 -0.26 13.29
CA ARG A 134 5.41 -1.71 13.54
C ARG A 134 4.02 -2.09 14.03
N ARG A 135 3.29 -1.15 14.65
CA ARG A 135 1.90 -1.34 15.08
C ARG A 135 0.90 -1.38 13.93
N LEU A 136 1.29 -0.95 12.73
CA LEU A 136 0.48 -1.13 11.51
C LEU A 136 0.53 -2.57 11.00
N LEU A 137 0.57 -3.56 11.89
CA LEU A 137 0.39 -4.95 11.54
C LEU A 137 -0.96 -5.12 10.85
N LYS A 138 -0.97 -5.87 9.74
CA LYS A 138 -2.21 -6.25 9.06
C LYS A 138 -2.79 -7.45 9.79
N VAL A 139 -4.00 -7.33 10.31
CA VAL A 139 -4.71 -8.47 10.89
C VAL A 139 -5.07 -9.44 9.78
N THR A 140 -4.43 -10.61 9.79
CA THR A 140 -4.69 -11.70 8.86
C THR A 140 -5.05 -13.01 9.57
N THR A 141 -4.71 -13.11 10.85
CA THR A 141 -4.95 -14.28 11.70
C THR A 141 -5.58 -13.88 13.05
N PRO A 142 -6.20 -14.82 13.79
CA PRO A 142 -6.64 -14.57 15.15
C PRO A 142 -5.53 -14.11 16.10
N SER A 143 -4.31 -14.65 15.96
CA SER A 143 -3.15 -14.24 16.76
C SER A 143 -2.71 -12.80 16.48
N ASP A 144 -2.84 -12.33 15.23
CA ASP A 144 -2.61 -10.90 14.92
C ASP A 144 -3.61 -10.02 15.68
N LEU A 145 -4.87 -10.45 15.77
CA LEU A 145 -5.91 -9.71 16.48
C LEU A 145 -5.65 -9.66 17.99
N GLU A 146 -5.23 -10.76 18.60
CA GLU A 146 -4.82 -10.81 20.02
C GLU A 146 -3.65 -9.87 20.30
N LEU A 147 -2.63 -9.90 19.43
CA LEU A 147 -1.47 -9.02 19.54
C LEU A 147 -1.87 -7.54 19.43
N ILE A 148 -2.64 -7.18 18.42
CA ILE A 148 -3.11 -5.79 18.25
C ILE A 148 -3.96 -5.34 19.42
N SER A 149 -4.84 -6.20 19.94
CA SER A 149 -5.69 -5.88 21.09
C SER A 149 -4.87 -5.59 22.36
N SER A 150 -3.65 -6.12 22.47
CA SER A 150 -2.74 -5.82 23.60
C SER A 150 -2.10 -4.42 23.55
N TRP A 151 -2.24 -3.71 22.42
CA TRP A 151 -1.69 -2.36 22.21
C TRP A 151 -2.73 -1.24 22.38
N LEU A 152 -4.00 -1.60 22.57
CA LEU A 152 -5.12 -0.70 22.83
C LEU A 152 -5.29 -0.45 24.33
#